data_AF-A0A822E578-F1
#
_entry.id   AF-A0A822E578-F1
#
_cell.length_a   1.000
_cell.length_b   1.000
_cell.length_c   1.000
_cell.angle_alpha   90.00
_cell.angle_beta   90.00
_cell.angle_gamma   90.00
#
_symmetry.space_group_name_H-M   'P 1'
#
loop_
_entity.id
_entity.type
_entity.pdbx_description
1 polymer ?
#
loop_
_entity_poly.entity_id
_entity_poly.type
_entity_poly.pdbx_seq_one_letter_code
_entity_poly.pdbx_strand_id
1 'polypeptide(L)'
;MAIKNNNENESFKVYRELPLDPEHVKQEYKVGLQFLWPTFTSTSINRDVAHHFGDYTFEIDASKNDWTYRSNISRYSICPEEEEVLFYLYSGYVVQNIIHDAKIIQLKCIDTLEVESNSDRFIPSCVKIFDSSRNMFVYFYKDSPDLHWSSAEKT
;
A
#
# COMPACT_ATOMS: atom_id res chain seq x y z
N MET A 1 -35.75 -23.35 -9.43
CA MET A 1 -34.33 -23.51 -9.01
C MET A 1 -33.47 -23.26 -10.24
N ALA A 2 -32.45 -22.41 -10.24
CA ALA A 2 -31.49 -22.17 -9.17
C ALA A 2 -31.10 -20.69 -9.07
N ILE A 3 -31.11 -20.17 -7.84
CA ILE A 3 -30.33 -18.99 -7.47
C ILE A 3 -28.88 -19.48 -7.42
N LYS A 4 -28.06 -19.12 -8.42
CA LYS A 4 -26.62 -19.25 -8.27
C LYS A 4 -26.18 -18.14 -7.33
N ASN A 5 -25.93 -18.50 -6.07
CA ASN A 5 -25.04 -17.72 -5.21
C ASN A 5 -23.66 -17.71 -5.88
N ASN A 6 -23.41 -16.73 -6.75
CA ASN A 6 -22.06 -16.37 -7.16
C ASN A 6 -21.42 -15.56 -6.01
N ASN A 7 -21.18 -16.24 -4.88
CA ASN A 7 -20.27 -15.78 -3.84
C ASN A 7 -18.84 -16.23 -4.15
N GLU A 8 -18.47 -16.26 -5.42
CA GLU A 8 -17.06 -16.22 -5.78
C GLU A 8 -16.66 -14.75 -5.61
N ASN A 9 -16.13 -14.43 -4.42
CA ASN A 9 -15.31 -13.24 -4.26
C ASN A 9 -14.18 -13.38 -5.27
N GLU A 10 -14.34 -12.82 -6.47
CA GLU A 10 -13.27 -12.70 -7.45
C GLU A 10 -12.12 -11.99 -6.75
N SER A 11 -11.08 -12.76 -6.43
CA SER A 11 -9.87 -12.22 -5.84
C SER A 11 -9.25 -11.29 -6.87
N PHE A 12 -9.29 -9.99 -6.61
CA PHE A 12 -8.73 -8.98 -7.49
C PHE A 12 -7.38 -8.58 -6.92
N LYS A 13 -6.30 -8.88 -7.65
CA LYS A 13 -4.95 -8.50 -7.27
C LYS A 13 -4.43 -7.40 -8.18
N VAL A 14 -3.67 -6.51 -7.58
CA VAL A 14 -2.91 -5.48 -8.29
C VAL A 14 -1.47 -5.48 -7.79
N TYR A 15 -0.58 -4.97 -8.63
CA TYR A 15 0.84 -5.12 -8.46
C TYR A 15 1.50 -3.74 -8.53
N ARG A 16 2.46 -3.50 -7.65
CA ARG A 16 3.31 -2.32 -7.67
C ARG A 16 4.72 -2.73 -7.31
N GLU A 17 5.70 -2.34 -8.11
CA GLU A 17 7.09 -2.46 -7.70
C GLU A 17 7.68 -1.16 -7.18
N LEU A 18 8.61 -1.31 -6.25
CA LEU A 18 9.42 -0.22 -5.72
C LEU A 18 10.88 -0.63 -5.59
N PRO A 19 11.82 0.30 -5.85
CA PRO A 19 13.22 0.08 -5.54
C PRO A 19 13.42 0.18 -4.02
N LEU A 20 13.46 -0.96 -3.32
CA LEU A 20 13.65 -1.04 -1.88
C LEU A 20 14.91 -1.84 -1.54
N ASP A 21 15.66 -1.35 -0.54
CA ASP A 21 16.78 -2.08 0.04
C ASP A 21 16.25 -3.30 0.82
N PRO A 22 16.76 -4.52 0.59
CA PRO A 22 16.38 -5.69 1.36
C PRO A 22 16.52 -5.54 2.88
N GLU A 23 17.51 -4.80 3.34
CA GLU A 23 17.71 -4.54 4.77
C GLU A 23 16.63 -3.61 5.33
N HIS A 24 16.22 -2.61 4.54
CA HIS A 24 15.07 -1.76 4.87
C HIS A 24 13.79 -2.57 4.97
N VAL A 25 13.56 -3.50 4.04
CA VAL A 25 12.37 -4.38 4.08
C VAL A 25 12.33 -5.21 5.36
N LYS A 26 13.46 -5.77 5.81
CA LYS A 26 13.54 -6.55 7.06
C LYS A 26 13.28 -5.72 8.31
N GLN A 27 13.71 -4.46 8.32
CA GLN A 27 13.59 -3.58 9.47
C GLN A 27 12.16 -3.04 9.61
N GLU A 28 11.58 -2.59 8.50
CA GLU A 28 10.33 -1.84 8.50
C GLU A 28 9.09 -2.71 8.26
N TYR A 29 9.17 -3.78 7.47
CA TYR A 29 8.00 -4.61 7.14
C TYR A 29 7.95 -5.88 7.96
N LYS A 30 6.80 -6.11 8.59
CA LYS A 30 6.51 -7.30 9.39
C LYS A 30 5.09 -7.77 9.10
N VAL A 31 4.86 -9.08 9.11
CA VAL A 31 3.51 -9.62 9.00
C VAL A 31 2.62 -9.05 10.11
N GLY A 32 1.43 -8.58 9.74
CA GLY A 32 0.50 -7.88 10.63
C GLY A 32 0.73 -6.38 10.74
N LEU A 33 1.81 -5.82 10.17
CA LEU A 33 1.99 -4.37 10.09
C LEU A 33 0.83 -3.74 9.31
N GLN A 34 0.16 -2.78 9.93
CA GLN A 34 -0.86 -1.95 9.30
C GLN A 34 -0.27 -0.56 9.03
N PHE A 35 -0.54 0.00 7.86
CA PHE A 35 -0.05 1.33 7.50
C PHE A 35 -0.95 2.02 6.49
N LEU A 36 -0.85 3.35 6.44
CA LEU A 36 -1.46 4.18 5.40
C LEU A 36 -0.39 4.61 4.41
N TRP A 37 -0.69 4.55 3.12
CA TRP A 37 0.19 5.11 2.10
C TRP A 37 -0.16 6.57 1.85
N PRO A 38 0.72 7.55 2.14
CA PRO A 38 0.34 8.97 2.12
C PRO A 38 0.11 9.54 0.73
N THR A 39 0.55 8.85 -0.32
CA THR A 39 0.42 9.28 -1.72
C THR A 39 -0.63 8.47 -2.44
N PHE A 40 -1.11 8.96 -3.59
CA PHE A 40 -1.75 8.08 -4.56
C PHE A 40 -0.84 6.88 -4.83
N THR A 41 -1.42 5.69 -4.91
CA THR A 41 -0.68 4.45 -5.18
C THR A 41 -1.09 3.95 -6.55
N SER A 42 -0.23 4.20 -7.55
CA SER A 42 -0.36 3.61 -8.89
C SER A 42 -0.01 2.13 -8.82
N THR A 43 -0.86 1.30 -9.39
CA THR A 43 -0.68 -0.16 -9.44
C THR A 43 -1.11 -0.66 -10.82
N SER A 44 -0.64 -1.81 -11.25
CA SER A 44 -1.12 -2.48 -12.47
C SER A 44 -1.95 -3.70 -12.11
N ILE A 45 -2.97 -4.01 -12.89
CA ILE A 45 -3.65 -5.32 -12.84
C ILE A 45 -2.71 -6.42 -13.38
N ASN A 46 -1.78 -6.04 -14.25
CA ASN A 46 -0.87 -6.96 -14.90
C ASN A 46 0.48 -6.98 -14.18
N ARG A 47 0.81 -8.14 -13.60
CA ARG A 47 2.08 -8.34 -12.87
C ARG A 47 3.30 -8.10 -13.76
N ASP A 48 3.26 -8.56 -15.00
CA ASP A 48 4.41 -8.48 -15.90
C ASP A 48 4.69 -7.02 -16.29
N VAL A 49 3.64 -6.21 -16.40
CA VAL A 49 3.79 -4.77 -16.65
C VAL A 49 4.35 -4.04 -15.42
N ALA A 50 3.93 -4.44 -14.22
CA ALA A 50 4.48 -3.89 -12.97
C ALA A 50 5.95 -4.27 -12.73
N HIS A 51 6.48 -5.30 -13.41
CA HIS A 51 7.80 -5.90 -13.14
C HIS A 51 9.03 -5.06 -13.56
N HIS A 52 8.80 -3.84 -14.06
CA HIS A 52 9.85 -2.95 -14.60
C HIS A 52 10.16 -1.76 -13.69
N PHE A 53 9.57 -1.69 -12.50
CA PHE A 53 9.60 -0.48 -11.67
C PHE A 53 10.40 -0.62 -10.36
N GLY A 54 10.91 -1.81 -10.02
CA GLY A 54 11.72 -1.96 -8.82
C GLY A 54 12.24 -3.37 -8.52
N ASP A 55 12.73 -3.54 -7.29
CA ASP A 55 13.28 -4.80 -6.80
C ASP A 55 12.27 -5.60 -5.98
N TYR A 56 11.34 -4.92 -5.32
CA TYR A 56 10.32 -5.53 -4.47
C TYR A 56 8.94 -5.33 -5.06
N THR A 57 8.21 -6.44 -5.21
CA THR A 57 6.84 -6.44 -5.69
C THR A 57 5.86 -6.45 -4.51
N PHE A 58 5.02 -5.42 -4.46
CA PHE A 58 3.83 -5.37 -3.62
C PHE A 58 2.68 -6.04 -4.36
N GLU A 59 2.28 -7.22 -3.88
CA GLU A 59 1.07 -7.92 -4.36
C GLU A 59 -0.09 -7.52 -3.45
N ILE A 60 -1.00 -6.70 -3.95
CA ILE A 60 -2.08 -6.12 -3.16
C ILE A 60 -3.37 -6.85 -3.48
N ASP A 61 -3.95 -7.53 -2.48
CA ASP A 61 -5.31 -8.03 -2.54
C ASP A 61 -6.30 -6.86 -2.38
N ALA A 62 -6.94 -6.56 -3.50
CA ALA A 62 -7.90 -5.49 -3.73
C ALA A 62 -9.29 -6.08 -4.05
N SER A 63 -9.63 -7.21 -3.45
CA SER A 63 -10.95 -7.84 -3.53
C SER A 63 -12.09 -6.90 -3.11
N LYS A 64 -13.31 -7.19 -3.57
CA LYS A 64 -14.49 -6.38 -3.23
C LYS A 64 -14.74 -6.41 -1.70
N ASN A 65 -15.14 -5.26 -1.14
CA ASN A 65 -15.51 -5.04 0.27
C ASN A 65 -14.36 -4.73 1.27
N ASP A 66 -13.26 -4.15 0.82
CA ASP A 66 -12.14 -3.72 1.68
C ASP A 66 -12.18 -2.22 2.07
N TRP A 67 -13.27 -1.52 1.73
CA TRP A 67 -13.50 -0.09 2.01
C TRP A 67 -12.41 0.86 1.49
N THR A 68 -11.54 0.38 0.60
CA THR A 68 -10.46 1.17 0.02
C THR A 68 -10.86 1.71 -1.33
N TYR A 69 -10.80 3.04 -1.49
CA TYR A 69 -11.17 3.70 -2.75
C TYR A 69 -10.05 3.56 -3.79
N ARG A 70 -10.43 3.04 -4.96
CA ARG A 70 -9.54 2.87 -6.12
C ARG A 70 -10.31 2.98 -7.42
N SER A 71 -9.63 3.42 -8.47
CA SER A 71 -10.20 3.58 -9.81
C SER A 71 -9.30 2.94 -10.85
N ASN A 72 -9.89 2.16 -11.77
CA ASN A 72 -9.18 1.77 -12.98
C ASN A 72 -9.11 3.00 -13.90
N ILE A 73 -7.89 3.48 -14.16
CA ILE A 73 -7.65 4.68 -14.96
C ILE A 73 -6.95 4.38 -16.28
N SER A 74 -6.75 3.11 -16.63
CA SER A 74 -6.12 2.67 -17.89
C SER A 74 -6.66 3.41 -19.13
N ARG A 75 -7.98 3.63 -19.21
CA ARG A 75 -8.63 4.30 -20.35
C ARG A 75 -8.37 5.80 -20.45
N TYR A 76 -7.90 6.41 -19.37
CA TYR A 76 -7.62 7.84 -19.26
C TYR A 76 -6.12 8.13 -19.16
N SER A 77 -5.31 7.10 -18.89
CA SER A 77 -3.85 7.21 -18.79
C SER A 77 -3.23 7.45 -20.17
N ILE A 78 -2.09 8.14 -20.16
CA ILE A 78 -1.23 8.28 -21.34
C ILE A 78 -0.53 6.96 -21.70
N CYS A 79 -0.47 6.01 -20.76
CA CYS A 79 0.07 4.66 -20.93
C CYS A 79 -1.02 3.61 -20.61
N PRO A 80 -2.06 3.42 -21.46
CA PRO A 80 -3.15 2.47 -21.19
C PRO A 80 -2.70 1.01 -20.98
N GLU A 81 -1.58 0.64 -21.60
CA GLU A 81 -0.94 -0.66 -21.49
C GLU A 81 -0.42 -0.98 -20.08
N GLU A 82 -0.27 0.03 -19.22
CA GLU A 82 0.05 -0.19 -17.81
C GLU A 82 -1.11 -0.79 -17.01
N GLU A 83 -2.31 -0.85 -17.60
CA GLU A 83 -3.52 -1.40 -16.96
C GLU A 83 -3.72 -0.80 -15.55
N GLU A 84 -3.50 0.52 -15.46
CA GLU A 84 -3.33 1.19 -14.18
C GLU A 84 -4.62 1.23 -13.36
N VAL A 85 -4.47 0.87 -12.09
CA VAL A 85 -5.43 1.07 -11.01
C VAL A 85 -4.80 2.02 -9.99
N LEU A 86 -5.44 3.16 -9.79
CA LEU A 86 -4.99 4.20 -8.90
C LEU A 86 -5.75 4.14 -7.58
N PHE A 87 -5.04 3.95 -6.49
CA PHE A 87 -5.57 4.05 -5.13
C PHE A 87 -5.48 5.48 -4.63
N TYR A 88 -6.49 5.90 -3.87
CA TYR A 88 -6.51 7.22 -3.27
C TYR A 88 -5.41 7.40 -2.20
N LEU A 89 -5.08 8.66 -1.94
CA LEU A 89 -4.20 9.05 -0.83
C LEU A 89 -4.70 8.42 0.48
N TYR A 90 -3.77 8.04 1.35
CA TYR A 90 -4.06 7.44 2.66
C TYR A 90 -4.88 6.14 2.58
N SER A 91 -4.74 5.38 1.50
CA SER A 91 -5.27 4.02 1.45
C SER A 91 -4.57 3.14 2.49
N GLY A 92 -5.36 2.33 3.20
CA GLY A 92 -4.90 1.45 4.27
C GLY A 92 -4.51 0.06 3.78
N TYR A 93 -3.42 -0.46 4.33
CA TYR A 93 -2.90 -1.79 3.99
C TYR A 93 -2.45 -2.54 5.25
N VAL A 94 -2.58 -3.86 5.22
CA VAL A 94 -1.95 -4.77 6.18
C VAL A 94 -1.04 -5.75 5.46
N VAL A 95 0.16 -5.96 6.00
CA VAL A 95 1.09 -6.99 5.50
C VAL A 95 0.57 -8.37 5.88
N GLN A 96 0.19 -9.16 4.90
CA GLN A 96 -0.26 -10.55 5.09
C GLN A 96 0.92 -11.51 5.12
N ASN A 97 1.92 -11.29 4.26
CA ASN A 97 3.05 -12.19 4.09
C ASN A 97 4.25 -11.46 3.48
N ILE A 98 5.45 -11.97 3.73
CA ILE A 98 6.71 -11.47 3.15
C ILE A 98 7.50 -12.68 2.64
N ILE A 99 7.77 -12.72 1.34
CA ILE A 99 8.53 -13.78 0.68
C ILE A 99 9.88 -13.19 0.27
N HIS A 100 10.86 -13.26 1.17
CA HIS A 100 12.16 -12.59 0.98
C HIS A 100 12.92 -13.07 -0.27
N ASP A 101 12.94 -14.37 -0.53
CA ASP A 101 13.65 -14.95 -1.68
C ASP A 101 13.07 -14.48 -3.02
N ALA A 102 11.75 -14.28 -3.07
CA ALA A 102 11.05 -13.78 -4.24
C ALA A 102 10.93 -12.25 -4.25
N LYS A 103 11.41 -11.56 -3.20
CA LYS A 103 11.22 -10.12 -2.96
C LYS A 103 9.75 -9.66 -3.09
N ILE A 104 8.82 -10.44 -2.54
CA ILE A 104 7.39 -10.14 -2.58
C ILE A 104 6.89 -9.73 -1.19
N ILE A 105 6.12 -8.66 -1.13
CA ILE A 105 5.35 -8.24 0.04
C ILE A 105 3.87 -8.34 -0.32
N GLN A 106 3.15 -9.26 0.34
CA GLN A 106 1.72 -9.44 0.09
C GLN A 106 0.94 -8.56 1.04
N LEU A 107 0.13 -7.67 0.48
CA LEU A 107 -0.73 -6.74 1.20
C LEU A 107 -2.19 -7.13 1.03
N LYS A 108 -2.99 -6.76 2.02
CA LYS A 108 -4.45 -6.72 1.90
C LYS A 108 -4.92 -5.31 2.20
N CYS A 109 -5.84 -4.80 1.40
CA CYS A 109 -6.51 -3.55 1.67
C CYS A 109 -7.36 -3.63 2.95
N ILE A 110 -7.34 -2.57 3.74
CA ILE A 110 -8.14 -2.41 4.96
C ILE A 110 -8.68 -1.00 5.04
N ASP A 111 -9.77 -0.83 5.79
CA ASP A 111 -10.39 0.48 6.00
C ASP A 111 -9.38 1.45 6.61
N THR A 112 -9.21 2.62 5.99
CA THR A 112 -8.36 3.70 6.51
C THR A 112 -8.74 4.04 7.96
N LEU A 113 -10.04 4.07 8.28
CA LEU A 113 -10.51 4.36 9.64
C LEU A 113 -10.13 3.26 10.65
N GLU A 114 -10.02 2.01 10.19
CA GLU A 114 -9.56 0.90 11.03
C GLU A 114 -8.08 1.06 11.38
N VAL A 115 -7.25 1.45 10.40
CA VAL A 115 -5.82 1.72 10.62
C VAL A 115 -5.63 2.85 11.63
N GLU A 116 -6.31 3.97 11.44
CA GLU A 116 -6.25 5.14 12.34
C GLU A 116 -6.67 4.75 13.77
N SER A 117 -7.81 4.05 13.90
CA SER A 117 -8.33 3.60 15.20
C SER A 117 -7.38 2.64 15.93
N ASN A 118 -6.65 1.79 15.19
CA ASN A 118 -5.69 0.84 15.76
C ASN A 118 -4.37 1.52 16.13
N SER A 119 -3.91 2.51 15.36
CA SER A 119 -2.70 3.28 15.70
C SER A 119 -2.86 4.04 17.02
N ASP A 120 -4.03 4.60 17.28
CA ASP A 120 -4.34 5.34 18.51
C ASP A 120 -4.27 4.43 19.76
N ARG A 121 -4.54 3.13 19.59
CA ARG A 121 -4.63 2.17 20.69
C ARG A 121 -3.30 1.51 21.06
N PHE A 122 -2.34 1.37 20.13
CA PHE A 122 -1.25 0.38 20.31
C PHE A 122 0.19 0.87 20.11
N ILE A 123 0.48 2.12 19.72
CA ILE A 123 1.86 2.52 19.36
C ILE A 123 2.43 3.53 20.36
N PRO A 124 3.45 3.23 21.20
CA PRO A 124 4.08 4.21 22.11
C PRO A 124 5.19 5.09 21.50
N SER A 125 5.71 4.76 20.32
CA SER A 125 6.92 5.42 19.77
C SER A 125 6.94 5.39 18.23
N CYS A 126 7.19 6.56 17.64
CA CYS A 126 7.25 6.83 16.19
C CYS A 126 8.19 5.89 15.42
N VAL A 127 7.75 5.45 14.24
CA VAL A 127 8.60 4.79 13.22
C VAL A 127 8.84 5.78 12.10
N LYS A 128 10.11 6.00 11.74
CA LYS A 128 10.55 6.94 10.71
C LYS A 128 11.07 6.15 9.51
N ILE A 129 10.32 6.16 8.41
CA ILE A 129 10.73 5.52 7.17
C ILE A 129 11.27 6.61 6.24
N PHE A 130 12.52 6.47 5.77
CA PHE A 130 13.10 7.34 4.76
C PHE A 130 12.96 6.71 3.37
N ASP A 131 12.27 7.41 2.47
CA ASP A 131 12.21 7.09 1.04
C ASP A 131 13.21 7.96 0.29
N SER A 132 14.37 7.37 -0.05
CA SER A 132 15.43 8.05 -0.79
C SER A 132 15.05 8.34 -2.24
N SER A 133 14.09 7.62 -2.82
CA SER A 133 13.65 7.82 -4.22
C SER A 133 12.76 9.05 -4.37
N ARG A 134 12.06 9.44 -3.28
CA ARG A 134 11.15 10.59 -3.23
C ARG A 134 11.65 11.73 -2.34
N ASN A 135 12.85 11.58 -1.77
CA ASN A 135 13.41 12.50 -0.76
C ASN A 135 12.39 12.82 0.35
N MET A 136 11.66 11.80 0.83
CA MET A 136 10.52 11.97 1.72
C MET A 136 10.66 11.12 2.98
N PHE A 137 10.18 11.63 4.11
CA PHE A 137 10.02 10.87 5.35
C PHE A 137 8.53 10.53 5.54
N VAL A 138 8.24 9.26 5.81
CA VAL A 138 6.90 8.83 6.26
C VAL A 138 6.97 8.68 7.77
N TYR A 139 6.11 9.43 8.46
CA TYR A 139 6.00 9.43 9.91
C TYR A 139 4.73 8.72 10.33
N PHE A 140 4.84 7.85 11.33
CA PHE A 140 3.69 7.36 12.10
C PHE A 140 3.71 8.04 13.47
N TYR A 141 2.66 8.80 13.80
CA TYR A 141 2.56 9.53 15.06
C TYR A 141 1.85 8.70 16.12
N LYS A 142 2.32 8.82 17.36
CA LYS A 142 1.47 8.75 18.55
C LYS A 142 1.44 10.15 19.17
N ASP A 143 0.24 10.57 19.55
CA ASP A 143 -0.13 11.81 20.26
C ASP A 143 1.02 12.59 20.93
N SER A 144 1.10 13.88 20.58
CA SER A 144 1.46 14.95 21.51
C SER A 144 0.52 16.13 21.26
N PRO A 145 0.12 16.93 22.27
CA PRO A 145 -1.00 17.88 22.19
C PRO A 145 -0.78 19.07 21.23
N ASP A 146 0.39 19.19 20.64
CA ASP A 146 0.75 20.25 19.71
C ASP A 146 0.86 19.66 18.31
N LEU A 147 -0.29 19.63 17.63
CA LEU A 147 -0.44 19.21 16.25
C LEU A 147 0.35 20.16 15.33
N HIS A 148 1.59 19.79 15.01
CA HIS A 148 2.39 20.47 14.00
C HIS A 148 2.62 19.54 12.81
N TRP A 149 1.91 19.82 11.73
CA TRP A 149 2.29 19.38 10.39
C TRP A 149 3.52 20.19 9.99
N SER A 150 4.65 19.53 9.72
CA SER A 150 5.74 20.18 9.00
C SER A 150 6.11 19.33 7.79
N SER A 151 5.77 19.80 6.60
CA SER A 151 6.53 19.45 5.42
C SER A 151 7.93 20.02 5.58
N ALA A 152 8.94 19.16 5.57
CA ALA A 152 10.32 19.59 5.37
C ALA A 152 10.66 19.32 3.91
N GLU A 153 10.36 20.29 3.04
CA GLU A 153 11.03 20.38 1.76
C GLU A 153 12.51 20.66 2.04
N LYS A 154 13.41 19.86 1.46
CA LYS A 154 14.84 20.17 1.51
C LYS A 154 15.12 21.17 0.40
N THR A 155 15.43 22.41 0.79
CA THR A 155 16.08 23.44 -0.03
C THR A 155 17.36 22.92 -0.68
#